data_AF-A0A7Z9UPM3-F1
#
_entry.id   AF-A0A7Z9UPM3-F1
#
_cell.length_a   1.000
_cell.length_b   1.000
_cell.length_c   1.000
_cell.angle_alpha   90.00
_cell.angle_beta   90.00
_cell.angle_gamma   90.00
#
_symmetry.space_group_name_H-M   'P 1'
#
loop_
_entity.id
_entity.type
_entity.pdbx_description
1 polymer ?
#
loop_
_entity_poly.entity_id
_entity_poly.type
_entity_poly.pdbx_seq_one_letter_code
_entity_poly.pdbx_strand_id
1 'polypeptide(L)'
;MPTVSAPGLGSGLDIGAIVDSLVGVEAIPLNRLKADEFNLQADLSAYGKLKSALSSFQSALSDLSSLDKFKVFTSTSSNESSFTGTADSDAAGGSYSINVTAVAAVNKLQSGAFTASTDVLDTGTLTIASGSDSFDVVIDGTNNTLAGI
;
A
#
# COMPACT_ATOMS: atom_id res chain seq x y z
N MET A 1 12.13 -89.06 -17.37
CA MET A 1 13.12 -88.38 -18.23
C MET A 1 12.51 -88.24 -19.61
N PRO A 2 12.84 -87.24 -20.44
CA PRO A 2 13.12 -85.80 -20.25
C PRO A 2 11.89 -85.03 -20.82
N THR A 3 11.73 -83.71 -20.88
CA THR A 3 12.57 -82.65 -21.44
C THR A 3 12.13 -81.31 -20.85
N VAL A 4 13.02 -80.63 -20.13
CA VAL A 4 12.90 -79.20 -19.89
C VAL A 4 13.29 -78.53 -21.22
N SER A 5 12.30 -78.18 -22.02
CA SER A 5 12.51 -77.34 -23.20
C SER A 5 12.63 -75.89 -22.73
N ALA A 6 13.76 -75.27 -23.05
CA ALA A 6 14.13 -73.93 -22.63
C ALA A 6 13.01 -72.90 -22.87
N PRO A 7 12.50 -72.21 -21.83
CA PRO A 7 11.57 -71.11 -22.03
C PRO A 7 12.40 -69.90 -22.46
N GLY A 8 12.43 -69.64 -23.76
CA GLY A 8 13.21 -68.50 -24.25
C GLY A 8 12.79 -67.89 -25.57
N LEU A 9 12.38 -68.66 -26.58
CA LEU A 9 12.45 -68.12 -27.95
C LEU A 9 11.24 -68.43 -28.86
N GLY A 10 10.06 -68.78 -28.31
CA GLY A 10 8.90 -69.08 -29.15
C GLY A 10 7.54 -69.25 -28.48
N SER A 11 7.35 -68.80 -27.24
CA SER A 11 6.02 -68.73 -26.62
C SER A 11 5.45 -67.35 -26.91
N GLY A 12 4.18 -67.22 -27.30
CA GLY A 12 3.47 -65.94 -27.39
C GLY A 12 3.29 -65.22 -26.04
N LEU A 13 4.29 -65.30 -25.18
CA LEU A 13 4.48 -64.50 -23.98
C LEU A 13 5.02 -63.16 -24.44
N ASP A 14 4.10 -62.21 -24.58
CA ASP A 14 4.44 -60.80 -24.76
C ASP A 14 5.09 -60.29 -23.47
N ILE A 15 6.42 -60.38 -23.43
CA ILE A 15 7.24 -59.90 -22.31
C ILE A 15 7.01 -58.40 -22.12
N GLY A 16 6.71 -57.65 -23.19
CA GLY A 16 6.28 -56.25 -23.12
C GLY A 16 5.00 -56.10 -22.32
N ALA A 17 3.96 -56.88 -22.63
CA ALA A 17 2.70 -56.85 -21.91
C ALA A 17 2.83 -57.26 -20.42
N ILE A 18 3.74 -58.18 -20.09
CA ILE A 18 4.01 -58.58 -18.70
C ILE A 18 4.76 -57.48 -17.94
N VAL A 19 5.75 -56.84 -18.57
CA VAL A 19 6.47 -55.70 -17.98
C VAL A 19 5.53 -54.51 -17.81
N ASP A 20 4.70 -54.20 -18.79
CA ASP A 20 3.70 -53.13 -18.70
C ASP A 20 2.67 -53.43 -17.61
N SER A 21 2.25 -54.68 -17.46
CA SER A 21 1.35 -55.10 -16.38
C SER A 21 2.02 -54.97 -15.01
N LEU A 22 3.29 -55.33 -14.88
CA LEU A 22 4.04 -55.22 -13.62
C LEU A 22 4.29 -53.76 -13.24
N VAL A 23 4.70 -52.92 -14.20
CA VAL A 23 4.84 -51.47 -14.03
C VAL A 23 3.50 -50.83 -13.69
N GLY A 24 2.41 -51.26 -14.32
CA GLY A 24 1.05 -50.82 -13.99
C GLY A 24 0.66 -51.12 -12.55
N VAL A 25 1.02 -52.30 -12.03
CA VAL A 25 0.79 -52.69 -10.63
C VAL A 25 1.69 -51.88 -9.67
N GLU A 26 2.96 -51.70 -10.01
CA GLU A 26 3.89 -50.88 -9.21
C GLU A 26 3.52 -49.39 -9.21
N ALA A 27 2.80 -48.90 -10.23
CA ALA A 27 2.31 -47.53 -10.32
C ALA A 27 1.01 -47.27 -9.51
N ILE A 28 0.29 -48.31 -9.06
CA ILE A 28 -0.91 -48.18 -8.22
C ILE A 28 -0.69 -47.30 -6.98
N PRO A 29 0.32 -47.52 -6.13
CA PRO A 29 0.56 -46.68 -4.95
C PRO A 29 0.86 -45.22 -5.32
N LEU A 30 1.56 -44.98 -6.43
CA LEU A 30 1.84 -43.63 -6.92
C LEU A 30 0.55 -42.93 -7.38
N ASN A 31 -0.33 -43.62 -8.09
CA ASN A 31 -1.62 -43.07 -8.52
C ASN A 31 -2.55 -42.79 -7.34
N ARG A 32 -2.51 -43.60 -6.28
CA ARG A 32 -3.24 -43.32 -5.03
C ARG A 32 -2.73 -42.04 -4.36
N LEU A 33 -1.42 -41.89 -4.24
CA LEU A 33 -0.83 -40.68 -3.65
C LEU A 33 -1.17 -39.42 -4.47
N LYS A 34 -1.15 -39.51 -5.81
CA LYS A 34 -1.57 -38.41 -6.69
C LYS A 34 -3.05 -38.05 -6.52
N ALA A 35 -3.92 -39.05 -6.32
CA ALA A 35 -5.34 -38.80 -6.05
C ALA A 35 -5.54 -38.13 -4.69
N ASP A 36 -4.81 -38.56 -3.67
CA ASP A 36 -4.83 -37.95 -2.33
C ASP A 36 -4.31 -36.50 -2.37
N GLU A 37 -3.21 -36.25 -3.10
CA GLU A 37 -2.66 -34.90 -3.34
C GLU A 37 -3.69 -33.99 -4.03
N PHE A 38 -4.36 -34.48 -5.07
CA PHE A 38 -5.40 -33.73 -5.76
C PHE A 38 -6.57 -33.37 -4.83
N ASN A 39 -7.03 -34.32 -4.01
CA ASN A 39 -8.09 -34.09 -3.03
C ASN A 39 -7.67 -33.06 -1.98
N LEU A 40 -6.46 -33.17 -1.43
CA LEU A 40 -5.93 -32.21 -0.46
C LEU A 40 -5.78 -30.81 -1.06
N GLN A 41 -5.39 -30.70 -2.34
CA GLN A 41 -5.28 -29.42 -3.02
C GLN A 41 -6.64 -28.80 -3.32
N ALA A 42 -7.65 -29.62 -3.65
CA ALA A 42 -9.02 -29.18 -3.78
C ALA A 42 -9.59 -28.67 -2.45
N ASP A 43 -9.36 -29.40 -1.35
CA ASP A 43 -9.75 -28.99 0.00
C ASP A 43 -9.06 -27.70 0.42
N LEU A 44 -7.75 -27.58 0.21
CA LEU A 44 -6.99 -26.36 0.49
C LEU A 44 -7.55 -25.16 -0.28
N SER A 45 -7.91 -25.35 -1.55
CA SER A 45 -8.52 -24.32 -2.37
C SER A 45 -9.92 -23.93 -1.86
N ALA A 46 -10.70 -24.89 -1.39
CA ALA A 46 -12.02 -24.65 -0.80
C ALA A 46 -11.90 -23.87 0.52
N TYR A 47 -10.98 -24.24 1.41
CA TYR A 47 -10.69 -23.48 2.63
C TYR A 47 -10.14 -22.09 2.32
N GLY A 48 -9.30 -21.95 1.29
CA GLY A 48 -8.81 -20.65 0.83
C GLY A 48 -9.95 -19.73 0.38
N LYS A 49 -10.89 -20.26 -0.42
CA LYS A 49 -12.09 -19.52 -0.83
C LYS A 49 -12.97 -19.13 0.35
N LEU A 50 -13.19 -20.04 1.30
CA LEU A 50 -13.97 -19.77 2.51
C LEU A 50 -13.31 -18.68 3.36
N LYS A 51 -12.00 -18.76 3.58
CA LYS A 51 -11.23 -17.75 4.33
C LYS A 51 -11.33 -16.38 3.65
N SER A 52 -11.19 -16.32 2.33
CA SER A 52 -11.34 -15.07 1.58
C SER A 52 -12.75 -14.49 1.71
N ALA A 53 -13.79 -15.32 1.59
CA ALA A 53 -15.17 -14.88 1.77
C ALA A 53 -15.41 -14.35 3.19
N LEU A 54 -14.90 -15.04 4.21
CA LEU A 54 -15.04 -14.62 5.61
C LEU A 54 -14.25 -13.34 5.91
N SER A 55 -13.06 -13.18 5.34
CA SER A 55 -12.28 -11.94 5.45
C SER A 55 -13.01 -10.76 4.81
N SER A 56 -13.60 -10.94 3.62
CA SER A 56 -14.38 -9.87 2.97
C SER A 56 -15.61 -9.51 3.79
N PHE A 57 -16.29 -10.50 4.37
CA PHE A 57 -17.43 -10.27 5.26
C PHE A 57 -17.02 -9.51 6.53
N GLN A 58 -15.91 -9.90 7.16
CA GLN A 58 -15.36 -9.21 8.33
C GLN A 58 -15.04 -7.75 8.02
N SER A 59 -14.40 -7.47 6.87
CA SER A 59 -14.10 -6.10 6.44
C SER A 59 -15.38 -5.27 6.27
N ALA A 60 -16.39 -5.82 5.59
CA ALA A 60 -17.68 -5.15 5.39
C ALA A 60 -18.39 -4.84 6.72
N LEU A 61 -18.33 -5.75 7.69
CA LEU A 61 -18.91 -5.54 9.02
C LEU A 61 -18.13 -4.51 9.82
N SER A 62 -16.79 -4.50 9.72
CA SER A 62 -15.95 -3.47 10.34
C SER A 62 -16.29 -2.08 9.81
N ASP A 63 -16.48 -1.95 8.49
CA ASP A 63 -16.91 -0.71 7.87
C ASP A 63 -18.29 -0.26 8.35
N LEU A 64 -19.22 -1.20 8.54
CA LEU A 64 -20.57 -0.94 9.06
C LEU A 64 -20.59 -0.62 10.56
N SER A 65 -19.59 -1.08 11.31
CA SER A 65 -19.50 -0.81 12.76
C SER A 65 -19.01 0.59 13.10
N SER A 66 -18.42 1.31 12.12
CA SER A 66 -17.93 2.67 12.33
C SER A 66 -19.09 3.67 12.25
N LEU A 67 -19.46 4.23 13.41
CA LEU A 67 -20.51 5.26 13.53
C LEU A 67 -20.18 6.54 12.73
N ASP A 68 -18.90 6.83 12.53
CA ASP A 68 -18.42 8.00 11.79
C ASP A 68 -18.87 7.97 10.32
N LYS A 69 -19.00 6.78 9.72
CA LYS A 69 -19.55 6.63 8.35
C LYS A 69 -21.06 6.91 8.26
N PHE A 70 -21.75 6.99 9.38
CA PHE A 70 -23.18 7.33 9.45
C PHE A 70 -23.44 8.77 9.91
N LYS A 71 -22.46 9.40 10.56
CA LYS A 71 -22.47 10.82 10.94
C LYS A 71 -21.76 11.68 9.90
N VAL A 72 -22.04 11.44 8.62
CA VAL A 72 -21.44 12.21 7.53
C VAL A 72 -22.24 13.50 7.38
N PHE A 73 -21.73 14.58 7.95
CA PHE A 73 -22.23 15.92 7.65
C PHE A 73 -21.60 16.39 6.34
N THR A 74 -22.43 16.94 5.45
CA THR A 74 -21.95 17.58 4.23
C THR A 74 -21.97 19.09 4.44
N SER A 75 -20.84 19.74 4.10
CA SER A 75 -20.75 21.20 4.05
C SER A 75 -20.91 21.63 2.60
N THR A 76 -21.82 22.58 2.36
CA THR A 76 -22.05 23.17 1.03
C THR A 76 -21.94 24.68 1.14
N SER A 77 -21.01 25.29 0.39
CA SER A 77 -20.89 26.74 0.32
C SER A 77 -21.72 27.29 -0.82
N SER A 78 -22.34 28.44 -0.61
CA SER A 78 -23.02 29.18 -1.70
C SER A 78 -22.03 29.79 -2.69
N ASN A 79 -20.75 29.97 -2.30
CA ASN A 79 -19.70 30.49 -3.15
C ASN A 79 -18.36 29.80 -2.83
N GLU A 80 -18.16 28.64 -3.45
CA GLU A 80 -16.94 27.81 -3.32
C GLU A 80 -15.66 28.53 -3.79
N SER A 81 -15.77 29.57 -4.64
CA SER A 81 -14.58 30.33 -5.07
C SER A 81 -14.05 31.27 -3.99
N SER A 82 -14.89 31.66 -3.02
CA SER A 82 -14.52 32.58 -1.95
C SER A 82 -14.30 31.86 -0.61
N PHE A 83 -15.04 30.79 -0.36
CA PHE A 83 -14.93 30.01 0.87
C PHE A 83 -15.41 28.58 0.63
N THR A 84 -14.58 27.62 1.06
CA THR A 84 -14.93 26.20 1.12
C THR A 84 -14.77 25.71 2.56
N GLY A 85 -15.49 24.64 2.91
CA GLY A 85 -15.43 24.06 4.25
C GLY A 85 -15.67 22.56 4.19
N THR A 86 -15.07 21.84 5.13
CA THR A 86 -15.33 20.40 5.35
C THR A 86 -15.99 20.25 6.71
N ALA A 87 -16.87 19.26 6.83
CA ALA A 87 -17.52 18.92 8.10
C ALA A 87 -17.00 17.56 8.57
N ASP A 88 -16.69 17.47 9.85
CA ASP A 88 -16.31 16.23 10.53
C ASP A 88 -17.54 15.55 11.16
N SER A 89 -17.34 14.39 11.81
CA SER A 89 -18.41 13.61 12.43
C SER A 89 -18.98 14.24 13.72
N ASP A 90 -18.34 15.28 14.24
CA ASP A 90 -18.77 16.04 15.42
C ASP A 90 -19.45 17.38 15.05
N ALA A 91 -19.51 17.70 13.76
CA ALA A 91 -20.11 18.93 13.27
C ALA A 91 -21.59 19.06 13.67
N ALA A 92 -21.99 20.28 14.06
CA ALA A 92 -23.38 20.60 14.35
C ALA A 92 -24.13 20.96 13.06
N GLY A 93 -25.16 20.18 12.73
CA GLY A 93 -26.03 20.44 11.58
C GLY A 93 -26.76 21.79 11.69
N GLY A 94 -26.65 22.62 10.67
CA GLY A 94 -27.27 23.95 10.63
C GLY A 94 -26.84 24.77 9.41
N SER A 95 -27.48 25.93 9.23
CA SER A 95 -27.10 26.91 8.21
C SER A 95 -26.30 28.03 8.87
N TYR A 96 -25.14 28.34 8.31
CA TYR A 96 -24.24 29.38 8.82
C TYR A 96 -24.07 30.48 7.78
N SER A 97 -24.12 31.74 8.23
CA SER A 97 -23.84 32.91 7.37
C SER A 97 -22.40 33.35 7.61
N ILE A 98 -21.58 33.29 6.55
CA ILE A 98 -20.15 33.60 6.61
C ILE A 98 -19.89 34.80 5.69
N ASN A 99 -19.24 35.83 6.24
CA ASN A 99 -18.82 37.02 5.51
C ASN A 99 -17.30 37.14 5.53
N VAL A 100 -16.65 36.92 4.38
CA VAL A 100 -15.19 37.01 4.24
C VAL A 100 -14.79 38.48 4.03
N THR A 101 -14.10 39.07 5.01
CA THR A 101 -13.69 40.48 4.97
C THR A 101 -12.26 40.68 4.45
N ALA A 102 -11.35 39.77 4.77
CA ALA A 102 -9.96 39.78 4.31
C ALA A 102 -9.39 38.36 4.29
N VAL A 103 -8.45 38.11 3.38
CA VAL A 103 -7.71 36.84 3.28
C VAL A 103 -6.34 37.01 3.92
N ALA A 104 -5.87 35.98 4.61
CA ALA A 104 -4.51 35.96 5.16
C ALA A 104 -3.49 36.05 4.02
N ALA A 105 -2.55 36.98 4.13
CA ALA A 105 -1.46 37.17 3.19
C ALA A 105 -0.12 36.79 3.83
N VAL A 106 0.79 36.28 3.02
CA VAL A 106 2.17 35.98 3.45
C VAL A 106 2.97 37.28 3.49
N ASN A 107 3.75 37.49 4.56
CA ASN A 107 4.69 38.59 4.64
C ASN A 107 5.92 38.30 3.77
N LYS A 108 6.26 39.21 2.86
CA LYS A 108 7.46 39.14 2.04
C LYS A 108 8.27 40.40 2.24
N LEU A 109 9.51 40.22 2.65
CA LEU A 109 10.51 41.28 2.77
C LEU A 109 11.51 41.11 1.64
N GLN A 110 11.84 42.21 0.98
CA GLN A 110 12.85 42.23 -0.08
C GLN A 110 14.01 43.11 0.39
N SER A 111 15.24 42.60 0.24
CA SER A 111 16.44 43.39 0.50
C SER A 111 16.59 44.52 -0.53
N GLY A 112 17.48 45.47 -0.26
CA GLY A 112 17.98 46.38 -1.29
C GLY A 112 18.66 45.63 -2.45
N ALA A 113 19.00 46.38 -3.50
CA ALA A 113 19.69 45.83 -4.67
C ALA A 113 21.16 45.52 -4.34
N PHE A 114 21.58 44.30 -4.67
CA PHE A 114 22.98 43.88 -4.69
C PHE A 114 23.42 43.64 -6.13
N THR A 115 24.70 43.85 -6.41
CA THR A 115 25.28 43.74 -7.75
C THR A 115 25.66 42.32 -8.12
N ALA A 116 26.10 41.52 -7.14
CA ALA A 116 26.44 40.12 -7.31
C ALA A 116 26.16 39.29 -6.05
N SER A 117 25.97 37.98 -6.22
CA SER A 117 25.75 37.06 -5.09
C SER A 117 27.00 36.87 -4.21
N THR A 118 28.17 37.28 -4.71
CA THR A 118 29.46 37.26 -4.01
C THR A 118 29.76 38.57 -3.28
N ASP A 119 28.85 39.55 -3.33
CA ASP A 119 29.05 40.81 -2.63
C ASP A 119 29.15 40.53 -1.13
N VAL A 120 30.25 41.03 -0.53
CA VAL A 120 30.56 40.82 0.88
C VAL A 120 29.72 41.78 1.72
N LEU A 121 29.03 41.21 2.70
CA LEU A 121 28.20 41.91 3.67
C LEU A 121 28.97 42.08 4.98
N ASP A 122 28.51 43.02 5.81
CA ASP A 122 29.04 43.20 7.16
C ASP A 122 28.70 41.99 8.05
N THR A 123 29.59 41.69 8.99
CA THR A 123 29.39 40.64 10.00
C THR A 123 28.51 41.15 11.13
N GLY A 124 27.66 40.29 11.69
CA GLY A 124 26.76 40.66 12.78
C GLY A 124 25.78 39.56 13.13
N THR A 125 24.76 39.89 13.93
CA THR A 125 23.68 38.96 14.25
C THR A 125 22.40 39.49 13.65
N LEU A 126 21.84 38.76 12.69
CA LEU A 126 20.54 39.03 12.09
C LEU A 126 19.47 38.30 12.89
N THR A 127 18.70 39.04 13.67
CA THR A 127 17.53 38.52 14.37
C THR A 127 16.32 38.52 13.44
N ILE A 128 15.77 37.34 13.16
CA ILE A 128 14.51 37.19 12.41
C ILE A 128 13.42 36.86 13.41
N ALA A 129 12.39 37.71 13.47
CA ALA A 129 11.24 37.53 14.35
C ALA A 129 9.95 37.32 13.55
N SER A 130 9.14 36.36 13.99
CA SER A 130 7.81 36.07 13.46
C SER A 130 6.84 35.89 14.63
N GLY A 131 6.06 36.94 14.93
CA GLY A 131 5.15 36.93 16.06
C GLY A 131 5.91 36.91 17.39
N SER A 132 5.68 35.88 18.22
CA SER A 132 6.38 35.67 19.50
C SER A 132 7.70 34.92 19.35
N ASP A 133 7.94 34.29 18.20
CA ASP A 133 9.14 33.49 17.96
C ASP A 133 10.23 34.35 17.32
N SER A 134 11.46 34.19 17.78
CA SER A 134 12.63 34.84 17.20
C SER A 134 13.80 33.89 17.17
N PHE A 135 14.62 34.00 16.13
CA PHE A 135 15.89 33.32 16.06
C PHE A 135 16.97 34.25 15.50
N ASP A 136 18.20 33.97 15.89
CA ASP A 136 19.36 34.74 15.50
C ASP A 136 20.16 33.96 14.45
N VAL A 137 20.57 34.66 13.40
CA VAL A 137 21.50 34.19 12.39
C VAL A 137 22.81 34.94 12.58
N VAL A 138 23.87 34.23 12.96
CA VAL A 138 25.20 34.81 13.09
C VAL A 138 25.88 34.83 11.72
N ILE A 139 26.23 36.03 11.27
CA ILE A 139 26.97 36.30 10.04
C ILE A 139 28.41 36.63 10.43
N ASP A 140 29.35 35.77 10.06
CA ASP A 140 30.78 35.91 10.29
C ASP A 140 31.57 35.91 8.97
N GLY A 141 32.91 35.97 9.06
CA GLY A 141 33.78 36.04 7.87
C GLY A 141 33.75 34.81 6.95
N THR A 142 33.03 33.74 7.31
CA THR A 142 32.91 32.51 6.52
C THR A 142 31.61 32.44 5.71
N ASN A 143 30.57 33.20 6.09
CA ASN A 143 29.25 33.16 5.48
C ASN A 143 28.69 34.54 5.09
N ASN A 144 29.49 35.61 5.16
CA ASN A 144 29.09 36.99 4.87
C ASN A 144 28.95 37.35 3.38
N THR A 145 28.40 36.46 2.55
CA THR A 145 28.01 36.79 1.17
C THR A 145 26.51 36.57 1.01
N LEU A 146 25.88 37.18 0.01
CA LEU A 146 24.44 36.99 -0.25
C LEU A 146 24.09 35.50 -0.52
N ALA A 147 25.02 34.73 -1.08
CA ALA A 147 24.84 33.28 -1.26
C ALA A 147 25.13 32.46 0.00
N GLY A 148 25.82 33.03 1.00
CA GLY A 148 26.21 32.36 2.24
C GLY A 148 25.21 32.48 3.38
N ILE A 149 24.27 33.42 3.29
CA ILE A 149 23.16 33.67 4.23
C ILE A 149 21.88 33.03 3.69
#